data_AF-A0A414HEE6-F1
#
_entry.id   AF-A0A414HEE6-F1
#
_cell.length_a   1.000
_cell.length_b   1.000
_cell.length_c   1.000
_cell.angle_alpha   90.00
_cell.angle_beta   90.00
_cell.angle_gamma   90.00
#
_symmetry.space_group_name_H-M   'P 1'
#
loop_
_entity.id
_entity.type
_entity.pdbx_description
1 polymer ?
#
loop_
_entity_poly.entity_id
_entity_poly.type
_entity_poly.pdbx_seq_one_letter_code
_entity_poly.pdbx_strand_id
1 'polypeptide(L)'
;MKLQEKQKELEQEIIANLRAIPKMPEGLLPHTVYVEEEGEDDEHHGIPVYTAYKLEEIRSDGSCMLYNPDSRERFPCRHLYEINIDWLVTVWERYLELCVGQKLWKQNAVAFLKESTDKTEAEISAFVDSGWDRCSAYTDNLKRFLGKDEVKEVWVFSFPMDDFGRDAPDKEIIFDYENNPHTEVEKMTPLEFTARINDEMFNDQDNWVRAIELPEHK
;
A
#
# COMPACT_ATOMS: atom_id res chain seq x y z
N MET A 1 4.35 -13.20 10.83
CA MET A 1 2.92 -12.85 10.91
C MET A 1 2.07 -14.10 10.78
N LYS A 2 1.15 -14.31 11.72
CA LYS A 2 0.17 -15.42 11.70
C LYS A 2 -0.86 -15.19 10.60
N LEU A 3 -1.50 -16.25 10.12
CA LEU A 3 -2.49 -16.15 9.02
C LEU A 3 -3.65 -15.20 9.33
N GLN A 4 -4.16 -15.24 10.56
CA GLN A 4 -5.24 -14.35 11.01
C GLN A 4 -4.83 -12.86 10.99
N GLU A 5 -3.58 -12.56 11.34
CA GLU A 5 -3.06 -11.19 11.28
C GLU A 5 -2.99 -10.70 9.83
N LYS A 6 -2.53 -11.56 8.90
CA LYS A 6 -2.51 -11.23 7.47
C LYS A 6 -3.91 -10.95 6.92
N GLN A 7 -4.90 -11.76 7.30
CA GLN A 7 -6.28 -11.59 6.87
C GLN A 7 -6.86 -10.27 7.39
N LYS A 8 -6.60 -9.94 8.66
CA LYS A 8 -7.04 -8.68 9.25
C LYS A 8 -6.40 -7.47 8.59
N GLU A 9 -5.11 -7.53 8.25
CA GLU A 9 -4.44 -6.46 7.51
C GLU A 9 -5.08 -6.23 6.13
N LEU A 10 -5.35 -7.32 5.40
CA LEU A 10 -6.01 -7.24 4.10
C LEU A 10 -7.43 -6.66 4.22
N GLU A 11 -8.21 -7.10 5.21
CA GLU A 11 -9.54 -6.55 5.48
C GLU A 11 -9.48 -5.04 5.75
N GLN A 12 -8.56 -4.60 6.62
CA GLN A 12 -8.40 -3.18 6.94
C GLN A 12 -7.94 -2.37 5.73
N GLU A 13 -7.10 -2.95 4.86
CA GLU A 13 -6.73 -2.33 3.60
C GLU A 13 -7.95 -2.13 2.70
N ILE A 14 -8.79 -3.15 2.50
CA ILE A 14 -9.99 -3.02 1.67
C ILE A 14 -10.96 -1.98 2.25
N ILE A 15 -11.18 -1.98 3.57
CA ILE A 15 -12.01 -0.98 4.26
C ILE A 15 -11.46 0.43 4.07
N ALA A 16 -10.14 0.60 4.19
CA ALA A 16 -9.48 1.88 3.98
C ALA A 16 -9.67 2.41 2.54
N ASN A 17 -9.68 1.51 1.56
CA ASN A 17 -9.98 1.84 0.17
C ASN A 17 -11.45 2.25 -0.03
N LEU A 18 -12.40 1.47 0.49
CA LEU A 18 -13.84 1.73 0.36
C LEU A 18 -14.26 3.05 1.00
N ARG A 19 -13.78 3.35 2.21
CA ARG A 19 -14.11 4.60 2.91
C ARG A 19 -13.51 5.85 2.24
N ALA A 20 -12.47 5.66 1.43
CA ALA A 20 -11.74 6.73 0.76
C ALA A 20 -12.24 6.99 -0.67
N ILE A 21 -13.35 6.37 -1.08
CA ILE A 21 -14.00 6.62 -2.38
C ILE A 21 -14.50 8.07 -2.42
N PRO A 22 -13.94 8.97 -3.26
CA PRO A 22 -14.31 10.38 -3.24
C PRO A 22 -15.68 10.65 -3.87
N LYS A 23 -15.98 9.93 -4.96
CA LYS A 23 -17.27 10.01 -5.66
C LYS A 23 -17.76 8.62 -5.99
N MET A 24 -18.91 8.27 -5.42
CA MET A 24 -19.55 6.98 -5.64
C MET A 24 -20.06 6.85 -7.09
N PRO A 25 -19.72 5.79 -7.83
CA PRO A 25 -20.29 5.55 -9.15
C PRO A 25 -21.76 5.13 -9.05
N GLU A 26 -22.55 5.46 -10.07
CA GLU A 26 -23.94 5.00 -10.16
C GLU A 26 -24.00 3.47 -10.24
N GLY A 27 -24.93 2.87 -9.50
CA GLY A 27 -25.14 1.42 -9.53
C GLY A 27 -24.14 0.58 -8.74
N LEU A 28 -23.25 1.18 -7.95
CA LEU A 28 -22.48 0.43 -6.95
C LEU A 28 -23.37 -0.03 -5.79
N LEU A 29 -24.14 0.91 -5.24
CA LEU A 29 -25.07 0.70 -4.13
C LEU A 29 -26.52 0.86 -4.61
N PRO A 30 -27.48 0.12 -4.03
CA PRO A 30 -27.28 -0.90 -2.99
C PRO A 30 -26.63 -2.19 -3.52
N HIS A 31 -25.71 -2.78 -2.75
CA HIS A 31 -24.99 -4.02 -3.12
C HIS A 31 -25.35 -5.17 -2.18
N THR A 32 -25.48 -6.40 -2.68
CA THR A 32 -25.65 -7.57 -1.80
C THR A 32 -24.32 -7.89 -1.11
N VAL A 33 -24.34 -8.03 0.21
CA VAL A 33 -23.18 -8.45 1.01
C VAL A 33 -23.63 -9.46 2.06
N TYR A 34 -22.71 -10.25 2.60
CA TYR A 34 -22.99 -11.16 3.71
C TYR A 34 -22.19 -10.77 4.95
N VAL A 35 -22.84 -10.85 6.10
CA VAL A 35 -22.26 -10.64 7.43
C VAL A 35 -22.25 -11.99 8.14
N GLU A 36 -21.13 -12.33 8.77
CA GLU A 36 -21.04 -13.49 9.66
C GLU A 36 -21.60 -13.11 11.04
N GLU A 37 -22.67 -13.77 11.45
CA GLU A 37 -23.38 -13.53 12.72
C GLU A 37 -23.46 -14.84 13.52
N GLU A 38 -23.63 -14.72 14.84
CA GLU A 38 -23.91 -15.89 15.67
C GLU A 38 -25.41 -16.22 15.60
N GLY A 39 -25.72 -17.41 15.11
CA GLY A 39 -27.03 -18.04 15.23
C GLY A 39 -26.99 -19.22 16.17
N GLU A 40 -28.11 -19.95 16.27
CA GLU A 40 -28.27 -21.11 17.14
C GLU A 40 -28.60 -22.35 16.31
N ASP A 41 -27.98 -23.49 16.65
CA ASP A 41 -28.40 -24.80 16.13
C ASP A 41 -29.65 -25.34 16.86
N ASP A 42 -30.12 -26.53 16.47
CA ASP A 42 -31.28 -27.18 17.10
C ASP A 42 -31.10 -27.46 18.61
N GLU A 43 -29.85 -27.46 19.10
CA GLU A 43 -29.47 -27.65 20.50
C GLU A 43 -29.17 -26.32 21.23
N HIS A 44 -29.41 -25.17 20.57
CA HIS A 44 -29.11 -23.81 21.05
C HIS A 44 -27.61 -23.54 21.27
N HIS A 45 -26.73 -24.25 20.57
CA HIS A 45 -25.31 -23.91 20.50
C HIS A 45 -25.06 -22.86 19.42
N GLY A 46 -24.15 -21.91 19.73
CA GLY A 46 -23.76 -20.86 18.80
C GLY A 46 -23.08 -21.43 17.54
N ILE A 47 -23.61 -21.10 16.36
CA ILE A 47 -23.03 -21.43 15.06
C ILE A 47 -22.85 -20.16 14.22
N PRO A 48 -21.81 -20.08 13.37
CA PRO A 48 -21.68 -18.98 12.43
C PRO A 48 -22.75 -19.09 11.34
N VAL A 49 -23.47 -18.01 11.10
CA VAL A 49 -24.50 -17.90 10.07
C VAL A 49 -24.20 -16.69 9.19
N TYR A 50 -24.29 -16.87 7.88
CA TYR A 50 -24.10 -15.77 6.93
C TYR A 50 -25.45 -15.16 6.57
N THR A 51 -25.72 -13.97 7.10
CA THR A 51 -26.95 -13.23 6.82
C THR A 51 -26.73 -12.30 5.63
N ALA A 52 -27.63 -12.36 4.64
CA ALA A 52 -27.58 -11.49 3.48
C ALA A 52 -28.16 -10.11 3.78
N TYR A 53 -27.42 -9.06 3.42
CA TYR A 53 -27.83 -7.66 3.54
C TYR A 53 -27.67 -6.92 2.22
N LYS A 54 -28.36 -5.79 2.09
CA LYS A 54 -28.08 -4.75 1.09
C LYS A 54 -27.25 -3.66 1.76
N LEU A 55 -26.01 -3.47 1.31
CA LEU A 55 -25.19 -2.32 1.65
C LEU A 55 -25.74 -1.10 0.91
N GLU A 56 -26.37 -0.16 1.62
CA GLU A 56 -27.03 1.02 1.04
C GLU A 56 -26.14 2.29 1.11
N GLU A 57 -25.23 2.36 2.07
CA GLU A 57 -24.36 3.53 2.29
C GLU A 57 -23.00 3.11 2.89
N ILE A 58 -21.93 3.78 2.47
CA ILE A 58 -20.57 3.67 3.05
C ILE A 58 -20.14 5.05 3.50
N ARG A 59 -19.65 5.18 4.73
CA ARG A 59 -19.20 6.45 5.30
C ARG A 59 -17.68 6.47 5.51
N SER A 60 -17.12 7.67 5.56
CA SER A 60 -15.67 7.88 5.70
C SER A 60 -15.09 7.39 7.02
N ASP A 61 -15.92 7.28 8.08
CA ASP A 61 -15.53 6.72 9.37
C ASP A 61 -15.53 5.18 9.40
N GLY A 62 -15.94 4.53 8.30
CA GLY A 62 -16.04 3.06 8.19
C GLY A 62 -17.37 2.49 8.69
N SER A 63 -18.31 3.32 9.15
CA SER A 63 -19.69 2.91 9.34
C SER A 63 -20.43 2.75 8.01
N CYS A 64 -21.48 1.95 8.01
CA CYS A 64 -22.30 1.68 6.84
C CYS A 64 -23.78 1.52 7.21
N MET A 65 -24.64 1.63 6.19
CA MET A 65 -26.06 1.28 6.30
C MET A 65 -26.30 -0.08 5.67
N LEU A 66 -26.81 -1.02 6.45
CA LEU A 66 -27.24 -2.34 5.98
C LEU A 66 -28.77 -2.42 6.02
N TYR A 67 -29.38 -2.92 4.96
CA TYR A 67 -30.80 -3.26 4.89
C TYR A 67 -30.96 -4.78 4.81
N ASN A 68 -31.69 -5.36 5.75
CA ASN A 68 -32.02 -6.78 5.73
C ASN A 68 -33.30 -6.98 4.89
N PRO A 69 -33.24 -7.68 3.75
CA PRO A 69 -34.41 -7.87 2.89
C PRO A 69 -35.49 -8.76 3.52
N ASP A 70 -35.12 -9.67 4.42
CA ASP A 70 -36.02 -10.64 5.05
C ASP A 70 -36.81 -9.98 6.20
N SER A 71 -36.12 -9.31 7.12
CA SER A 71 -36.76 -8.59 8.23
C SER A 71 -37.29 -7.21 7.83
N ARG A 72 -36.82 -6.68 6.69
CA ARG A 72 -37.08 -5.31 6.20
C ARG A 72 -36.55 -4.21 7.11
N GLU A 73 -35.62 -4.54 8.00
CA GLU A 73 -34.99 -3.60 8.91
C GLU A 73 -33.79 -2.90 8.27
N ARG A 74 -33.57 -1.65 8.67
CA ARG A 74 -32.37 -0.87 8.33
C ARG A 74 -31.52 -0.69 9.57
N PHE A 75 -30.24 -0.97 9.43
CA PHE A 75 -29.22 -0.82 10.45
C PHE A 75 -28.29 0.32 10.04
N PRO A 76 -28.54 1.56 10.53
CA PRO A 76 -27.81 2.75 10.06
C PRO A 76 -26.38 2.86 10.58
N CYS A 77 -26.03 2.11 11.63
CA CYS A 77 -24.78 2.24 12.39
C CYS A 77 -23.97 0.94 12.45
N ARG A 78 -24.05 0.09 11.42
CA ARG A 78 -23.17 -1.08 11.29
C ARG A 78 -21.80 -0.63 10.78
N HIS A 79 -20.84 -1.53 10.78
CA HIS A 79 -19.49 -1.26 10.30
C HIS A 79 -19.06 -2.20 9.17
N LEU A 80 -18.17 -1.71 8.32
CA LEU A 80 -17.65 -2.49 7.19
C LEU A 80 -16.89 -3.75 7.63
N TYR A 81 -16.23 -3.74 8.81
CA TYR A 81 -15.51 -4.91 9.33
C TYR A 81 -16.43 -6.07 9.74
N GLU A 82 -17.76 -5.84 9.80
CA GLU A 82 -18.73 -6.89 10.06
C GLU A 82 -19.09 -7.65 8.78
N ILE A 83 -18.79 -7.09 7.61
CA ILE A 83 -19.04 -7.71 6.31
C ILE A 83 -17.91 -8.70 6.03
N ASN A 84 -18.27 -9.89 5.58
CA ASN A 84 -17.31 -10.90 5.18
C ASN A 84 -16.35 -10.36 4.10
N ILE A 85 -15.05 -10.63 4.25
CA ILE A 85 -13.98 -10.06 3.43
C ILE A 85 -14.18 -10.29 1.93
N ASP A 86 -14.71 -11.44 1.50
CA ASP A 86 -14.93 -11.74 0.08
C ASP A 86 -15.96 -10.78 -0.54
N TRP A 87 -16.94 -10.35 0.26
CA TRP A 87 -17.94 -9.37 -0.16
C TRP A 87 -17.40 -7.94 -0.15
N LEU A 88 -16.47 -7.61 0.75
CA LEU A 88 -15.73 -6.35 0.69
C LEU A 88 -14.89 -6.26 -0.60
N VAL A 89 -14.19 -7.34 -0.96
CA VAL A 89 -13.45 -7.44 -2.23
C VAL A 89 -14.40 -7.27 -3.42
N THR A 90 -15.54 -7.98 -3.42
CA THR A 90 -16.53 -7.90 -4.49
C THR A 90 -17.04 -6.46 -4.71
N VAL A 91 -17.33 -5.73 -3.62
CA VAL A 91 -17.76 -4.32 -3.71
C VAL A 91 -16.64 -3.44 -4.25
N TRP A 92 -15.39 -3.65 -3.81
CA TRP A 92 -14.24 -2.89 -4.29
C TRP A 92 -13.96 -3.14 -5.79
N GLU A 93 -13.96 -4.38 -6.24
CA GLU A 93 -13.75 -4.73 -7.65
C GLU A 93 -14.87 -4.14 -8.52
N ARG A 94 -16.12 -4.23 -8.06
CA ARG A 94 -17.25 -3.61 -8.74
C ARG A 94 -17.11 -2.09 -8.85
N TYR A 95 -16.58 -1.44 -7.81
CA TYR A 95 -16.26 -0.02 -7.84
C TYR A 95 -15.25 0.30 -8.94
N LEU A 96 -14.15 -0.46 -9.05
CA LEU A 96 -13.12 -0.26 -10.08
C LEU A 96 -13.71 -0.37 -11.50
N GLU A 97 -14.52 -1.40 -11.75
CA GLU A 97 -15.20 -1.60 -13.04
C GLU A 97 -16.07 -0.39 -13.41
N LEU A 98 -16.92 0.05 -12.49
CA LEU A 98 -17.84 1.16 -12.70
C LEU A 98 -17.09 2.49 -12.87
N CYS A 99 -16.01 2.70 -12.12
CA CYS A 99 -15.18 3.90 -12.25
C CYS A 99 -14.53 4.03 -13.62
N VAL A 100 -14.09 2.91 -14.21
CA VAL A 100 -13.59 2.90 -15.59
C VAL A 100 -14.72 3.17 -16.57
N GLY A 101 -15.83 2.42 -16.47
CA GLY A 101 -16.98 2.54 -17.38
C GLY A 101 -17.62 3.94 -17.39
N GLN A 102 -17.72 4.57 -16.21
CA GLN A 102 -18.31 5.90 -16.03
C GLN A 102 -17.30 7.04 -16.16
N LYS A 103 -16.04 6.75 -16.52
CA LYS A 103 -14.95 7.73 -16.65
C LYS A 103 -14.70 8.55 -15.36
N LEU A 104 -14.96 7.95 -14.20
CA LEU A 104 -14.74 8.56 -12.89
C LEU A 104 -13.33 8.28 -12.33
N TRP A 105 -12.65 7.24 -12.82
CA TRP A 105 -11.37 6.77 -12.27
C TRP A 105 -10.33 7.89 -12.10
N LYS A 106 -10.15 8.76 -13.12
CA LYS A 106 -9.12 9.81 -13.09
C LYS A 106 -9.44 10.88 -12.06
N GLN A 107 -10.70 11.32 -12.00
CA GLN A 107 -11.16 12.31 -11.03
C GLN A 107 -11.00 11.77 -9.60
N ASN A 108 -11.42 10.52 -9.39
CA ASN A 108 -11.35 9.90 -8.07
C ASN A 108 -9.90 9.64 -7.63
N ALA A 109 -9.01 9.22 -8.53
CA ALA A 109 -7.59 9.06 -8.23
C ALA A 109 -6.94 10.38 -7.78
N VAL A 110 -7.19 11.48 -8.52
CA VAL A 110 -6.67 12.81 -8.15
C VAL A 110 -7.23 13.27 -6.80
N ALA A 111 -8.54 13.11 -6.57
CA ALA A 111 -9.16 13.52 -5.31
C ALA A 111 -8.60 12.73 -4.12
N PHE A 112 -8.45 11.41 -4.26
CA PHE A 112 -7.85 10.56 -3.24
C PHE A 112 -6.41 10.97 -2.90
N LEU A 113 -5.56 11.22 -3.91
CA LEU A 113 -4.16 11.62 -3.67
C LEU A 113 -4.05 13.02 -3.05
N LYS A 114 -4.96 13.95 -3.39
CA LYS A 114 -5.03 15.29 -2.77
C LYS A 114 -5.38 15.22 -1.29
N GLU A 115 -6.24 14.27 -0.89
CA GLU A 115 -6.60 14.08 0.52
C GLU A 115 -5.54 13.28 1.30
N SER A 116 -4.80 12.42 0.60
CA SER A 116 -3.85 11.49 1.23
C SER A 116 -2.39 11.99 1.28
N THR A 117 -2.06 13.10 0.61
CA THR A 117 -0.67 13.59 0.50
C THR A 117 -0.60 15.13 0.45
N ASP A 118 0.54 15.69 0.86
CA ASP A 118 0.86 17.12 0.71
C ASP A 118 1.53 17.46 -0.64
N LYS A 119 1.44 16.56 -1.63
CA LYS A 119 2.08 16.72 -2.95
C LYS A 119 1.37 17.77 -3.79
N THR A 120 2.12 18.40 -4.69
CA THR A 120 1.55 19.44 -5.56
C THR A 120 0.58 18.84 -6.59
N GLU A 121 -0.37 19.64 -7.06
CA GLU A 121 -1.33 19.21 -8.09
C GLU A 121 -0.62 18.76 -9.38
N ALA A 122 0.52 19.37 -9.71
CA ALA A 122 1.33 18.98 -10.86
C ALA A 122 1.94 17.57 -10.69
N GLU A 123 2.52 17.27 -9.52
CA GLU A 123 3.04 15.94 -9.20
C GLU A 123 1.93 14.87 -9.23
N ILE A 124 0.78 15.17 -8.60
CA ILE A 124 -0.37 14.26 -8.58
C ILE A 124 -0.88 14.00 -10.00
N SER A 125 -1.06 15.04 -10.82
CA SER A 125 -1.55 14.87 -12.19
C SER A 125 -0.57 14.05 -13.03
N ALA A 126 0.73 14.31 -12.92
CA ALA A 126 1.75 13.59 -13.65
C ALA A 126 1.74 12.09 -13.30
N PHE A 127 1.64 11.74 -12.02
CA PHE A 127 1.52 10.35 -11.59
C PHE A 127 0.21 9.71 -12.05
N VAL A 128 -0.94 10.40 -11.91
CA VAL A 128 -2.22 9.84 -12.34
C VAL A 128 -2.27 9.57 -13.84
N ASP A 129 -1.57 10.38 -14.64
CA ASP A 129 -1.51 10.22 -16.09
C ASP A 129 -0.59 9.08 -16.56
N SER A 130 0.46 8.75 -15.81
CA SER A 130 1.52 7.84 -16.27
C SER A 130 1.77 6.62 -15.39
N GLY A 131 1.50 6.71 -14.09
CA GLY A 131 1.84 5.69 -13.09
C GLY A 131 0.64 5.07 -12.36
N TRP A 132 -0.57 5.63 -12.51
CA TRP A 132 -1.76 5.08 -11.86
C TRP A 132 -2.22 3.76 -12.49
N ASP A 133 -2.30 2.73 -11.66
CA ASP A 133 -2.84 1.44 -12.02
C ASP A 133 -4.32 1.35 -11.64
N ARG A 134 -5.18 1.24 -12.67
CA ARG A 134 -6.64 1.24 -12.53
C ARG A 134 -7.20 -0.06 -11.94
N CYS A 135 -6.40 -1.12 -11.90
CA CYS A 135 -6.80 -2.41 -11.32
C CYS A 135 -6.29 -2.57 -9.88
N SER A 136 -5.36 -1.72 -9.43
CA SER A 136 -4.80 -1.78 -8.08
C SER A 136 -5.64 -1.01 -7.06
N ALA A 137 -5.48 -1.37 -5.79
CA ALA A 137 -6.02 -0.60 -4.67
C ALA A 137 -5.47 0.83 -4.67
N TYR A 138 -6.22 1.77 -4.06
CA TYR A 138 -5.72 3.12 -3.82
C TYR A 138 -4.51 3.13 -2.90
N THR A 139 -4.53 2.29 -1.86
CA THR A 139 -3.40 2.13 -0.93
C THR A 139 -2.12 1.71 -1.66
N ASP A 140 -2.20 0.82 -2.65
CA ASP A 140 -1.04 0.41 -3.44
C ASP A 140 -0.57 1.50 -4.41
N ASN A 141 -1.51 2.17 -5.09
CA ASN A 141 -1.17 3.34 -5.90
C ASN A 141 -0.52 4.45 -5.05
N LEU A 142 -0.95 4.64 -3.80
CA LEU A 142 -0.37 5.59 -2.87
C LEU A 142 1.06 5.16 -2.46
N LYS A 143 1.29 3.88 -2.16
CA LYS A 143 2.63 3.34 -1.87
C LYS A 143 3.57 3.60 -3.05
N ARG A 144 3.14 3.30 -4.29
CA ARG A 144 3.91 3.59 -5.52
C ARG A 144 4.18 5.07 -5.69
N PHE A 145 3.17 5.93 -5.52
CA PHE A 145 3.31 7.38 -5.64
C PHE A 145 4.30 7.97 -4.63
N LEU A 146 4.35 7.41 -3.42
CA LEU A 146 5.26 7.84 -2.35
C LEU A 146 6.64 7.16 -2.41
N GLY A 147 6.90 6.29 -3.40
CA GLY A 147 8.14 5.51 -3.46
C GLY A 147 8.30 4.51 -2.32
N LYS A 148 7.21 4.10 -1.67
CA LYS A 148 7.21 3.10 -0.58
C LYS A 148 7.15 1.65 -1.07
N ASP A 149 6.90 1.45 -2.37
CA ASP A 149 7.00 0.17 -3.06
C ASP A 149 8.40 -0.08 -3.63
N GLU A 150 9.34 0.86 -3.49
CA GLU A 150 10.74 0.60 -3.77
C GLU A 150 11.25 -0.34 -2.68
N VAL A 151 11.37 -1.63 -3.01
CA VAL A 151 12.22 -2.53 -2.24
C VAL A 151 13.59 -1.88 -2.23
N LYS A 152 14.04 -1.48 -1.05
CA LYS A 152 15.37 -0.91 -0.87
C LYS A 152 16.31 -2.03 -0.49
N GLU A 153 17.40 -2.14 -1.21
CA GLU A 153 18.51 -2.99 -0.83
C GLU A 153 19.57 -2.17 -0.11
N VAL A 154 20.15 -2.76 0.93
CA VAL A 154 21.28 -2.17 1.63
C VAL A 154 22.54 -2.48 0.84
N TRP A 155 23.27 -1.45 0.46
CA TRP A 155 24.59 -1.54 -0.16
C TRP A 155 25.64 -0.97 0.77
N VAL A 156 26.83 -1.55 0.77
CA VAL A 156 27.99 -1.06 1.49
C VAL A 156 28.90 -0.33 0.50
N PHE A 157 29.19 0.93 0.80
CA PHE A 157 30.15 1.74 0.07
C PHE A 157 31.44 1.86 0.86
N SER A 158 32.56 1.55 0.22
CA SER A 158 33.91 1.90 0.68
C SER A 158 34.37 3.10 -0.13
N PHE A 159 34.89 4.14 0.51
CA PHE A 159 35.31 5.36 -0.18
C PHE A 159 36.52 6.01 0.47
N PRO A 160 37.44 6.60 -0.32
CA PRO A 160 38.75 7.04 0.15
C PRO A 160 38.65 8.27 1.07
N MET A 161 39.45 8.28 2.13
CA MET A 161 39.51 9.40 3.08
C MET A 161 40.09 10.68 2.47
N ASP A 162 40.91 10.55 1.43
CA ASP A 162 41.57 11.68 0.77
C ASP A 162 40.60 12.51 -0.07
N ASP A 163 39.60 11.87 -0.68
CA ASP A 163 38.62 12.55 -1.54
C ASP A 163 37.33 12.91 -0.80
N PHE A 164 37.01 12.22 0.30
CA PHE A 164 35.76 12.38 1.02
C PHE A 164 35.95 12.57 2.53
N GLY A 165 35.20 13.53 3.07
CA GLY A 165 34.98 13.60 4.52
C GLY A 165 34.18 12.40 5.02
N ARG A 166 34.41 11.99 6.27
CA ARG A 166 33.65 10.91 6.92
C ARG A 166 32.13 11.13 6.88
N ASP A 167 31.70 12.39 6.89
CA ASP A 167 30.32 12.87 6.86
C ASP A 167 29.83 13.29 5.46
N ALA A 168 30.57 12.94 4.39
CA ALA A 168 30.18 13.20 3.01
C ALA A 168 28.72 12.74 2.75
N PRO A 169 27.87 13.52 2.07
CA PRO A 169 26.50 13.12 1.76
C PRO A 169 26.43 11.86 0.88
N ASP A 170 25.47 10.98 1.13
CA ASP A 170 25.28 9.74 0.35
C ASP A 170 25.20 10.01 -1.16
N LYS A 171 24.46 11.07 -1.55
CA LYS A 171 24.32 11.49 -2.96
C LYS A 171 25.65 11.81 -3.64
N GLU A 172 26.66 12.25 -2.90
CA GLU A 172 27.97 12.64 -3.44
C GLU A 172 28.82 11.39 -3.67
N ILE A 173 28.84 10.47 -2.70
CA ILE A 173 29.52 9.17 -2.79
C ILE A 173 28.95 8.37 -3.96
N ILE A 174 27.62 8.29 -4.07
CA ILE A 174 26.93 7.59 -5.17
C ILE A 174 27.23 8.26 -6.50
N PHE A 175 27.18 9.59 -6.56
CA PHE A 175 27.43 10.32 -7.81
C PHE A 175 28.84 10.07 -8.33
N ASP A 176 29.85 10.07 -7.46
CA ASP A 176 31.22 9.76 -7.85
C ASP A 176 31.34 8.32 -8.35
N TYR A 177 30.81 7.35 -7.61
CA TYR A 177 30.79 5.94 -8.03
C TYR A 177 30.17 5.74 -9.43
N GLU A 178 29.06 6.42 -9.72
CA GLU A 178 28.32 6.24 -10.97
C GLU A 178 28.91 7.03 -12.16
N ASN A 179 29.59 8.15 -11.92
CA ASN A 179 29.94 9.10 -12.97
C ASN A 179 31.44 9.37 -13.12
N ASN A 180 32.26 8.99 -12.15
CA ASN A 180 33.71 9.16 -12.21
C ASN A 180 34.40 7.86 -12.64
N PRO A 181 34.94 7.77 -13.87
CA PRO A 181 35.60 6.56 -14.36
C PRO A 181 36.92 6.23 -13.64
N HIS A 182 37.42 7.15 -12.82
CA HIS A 182 38.62 6.99 -12.00
C HIS A 182 38.29 6.94 -10.50
N THR A 183 37.03 6.69 -10.16
CA THR A 183 36.61 6.54 -8.76
C THR A 183 37.35 5.38 -8.08
N GLU A 184 37.76 5.62 -6.84
CA GLU A 184 38.18 4.56 -5.90
C GLU A 184 37.03 4.18 -4.95
N VAL A 185 35.83 4.73 -5.16
CA VAL A 185 34.63 4.31 -4.44
C VAL A 185 34.22 2.93 -4.93
N GLU A 186 33.95 2.03 -3.99
CA GLU A 186 33.48 0.68 -4.29
C GLU A 186 32.10 0.44 -3.67
N LYS A 187 31.21 -0.17 -4.45
CA LYS A 187 29.87 -0.61 -4.04
C LYS A 187 29.83 -2.12 -3.91
N MET A 188 29.37 -2.62 -2.77
CA MET A 188 29.27 -4.05 -2.47
C MET A 188 27.96 -4.37 -1.75
N THR A 189 27.52 -5.62 -1.82
CA THR A 189 26.51 -6.15 -0.90
C THR A 189 27.11 -6.33 0.51
N PRO A 190 26.28 -6.35 1.58
CA PRO A 190 26.75 -6.65 2.93
C PRO A 190 27.50 -7.99 3.00
N LEU A 191 27.06 -9.00 2.22
CA LEU A 191 27.68 -10.31 2.21
C LEU A 191 29.09 -10.25 1.60
N GLU A 192 29.26 -9.59 0.46
CA GLU A 192 30.57 -9.38 -0.18
C GLU A 192 31.52 -8.62 0.75
N PHE A 193 31.02 -7.57 1.41
CA PHE A 193 31.84 -6.81 2.36
C PHE A 193 32.29 -7.65 3.55
N THR A 194 31.40 -8.47 4.13
CA THR A 194 31.80 -9.38 5.22
C THR A 194 32.79 -10.45 4.78
N ALA A 195 32.64 -10.99 3.56
CA ALA A 195 33.60 -11.93 2.99
C ALA A 195 34.98 -11.26 2.86
N ARG A 196 35.04 -10.04 2.32
CA ARG A 196 36.28 -9.26 2.23
C ARG A 196 36.96 -9.05 3.57
N ILE A 197 36.21 -8.65 4.60
CA ILE A 197 36.79 -8.48 5.95
C ILE A 197 37.41 -9.79 6.45
N ASN A 198 36.73 -10.92 6.24
CA ASN A 198 37.21 -12.21 6.73
C ASN A 198 38.43 -12.73 5.95
N ASP A 199 38.49 -12.48 4.64
CA ASP A 199 39.50 -13.05 3.76
C ASP A 199 40.71 -12.12 3.58
N GLU A 200 40.48 -10.82 3.46
CA GLU A 200 41.48 -9.81 3.05
C GLU A 200 41.65 -8.67 4.06
N MET A 201 40.86 -8.64 5.14
CA MET A 201 40.69 -7.49 6.04
C MET A 201 40.07 -6.28 5.33
N PHE A 202 39.84 -5.20 6.08
CA PHE A 202 39.39 -3.91 5.54
C PHE A 202 40.45 -2.85 5.81
N ASN A 203 40.79 -2.05 4.80
CA ASN A 203 41.75 -0.96 4.95
C ASN A 203 41.09 0.25 5.62
N ASP A 204 40.96 0.17 6.94
CA ASP A 204 40.34 1.20 7.79
C ASP A 204 41.22 2.44 7.99
N GLN A 205 42.43 2.47 7.44
CA GLN A 205 43.33 3.63 7.48
C GLN A 205 43.11 4.59 6.32
N ASP A 206 42.74 4.06 5.15
CA ASP A 206 42.61 4.86 3.92
C ASP A 206 41.17 4.97 3.43
N ASN A 207 40.24 4.17 3.97
CA ASN A 207 38.85 4.16 3.53
C ASN A 207 37.85 4.35 4.67
N TRP A 208 36.82 5.15 4.39
CA TRP A 208 35.57 5.12 5.13
C TRP A 208 34.66 4.02 4.59
N VAL A 209 33.72 3.59 5.43
CA VAL A 209 32.67 2.65 5.04
C VAL A 209 31.29 3.16 5.46
N ARG A 210 30.29 2.99 4.61
CA ARG A 210 28.90 3.32 4.93
C ARG A 210 27.90 2.36 4.29
N ALA A 211 26.89 1.98 5.05
CA ALA A 211 25.70 1.30 4.53
C ALA A 211 24.70 2.34 4.03
N ILE A 212 24.24 2.20 2.78
CA ILE A 212 23.29 3.09 2.12
C ILE A 212 22.16 2.26 1.54
N GLU A 213 20.91 2.64 1.82
CA GLU A 213 19.73 2.03 1.21
C GLU A 213 19.50 2.62 -0.19
N LEU A 214 19.52 1.77 -1.21
CA LEU A 214 19.25 2.14 -2.60
C LEU A 214 18.05 1.34 -3.14
N PRO A 215 17.32 1.86 -4.15
CA PRO A 215 16.29 1.07 -4.82
C PRO A 215 16.87 -0.21 -5.41
N GLU A 216 16.15 -1.34 -5.29
CA GLU A 216 16.50 -2.62 -5.90
C GLU A 216 16.62 -2.44 -7.42
N HIS A 217 17.79 -2.75 -7.99
CA HIS A 217 17.98 -2.71 -9.43
C HIS A 217 17.20 -3.88 -10.07
N LYS A 218 16.13 -3.57 -10.81
CA LYS A 218 15.46 -4.52 -11.72
C LYS A 218 16.20 -4.63 -13.04
#